data_AF-A0A226D2X4-F1
#
_entry.id   AF-A0A226D2X4-F1
#
_cell.length_a   1.000
_cell.length_b   1.000
_cell.length_c   1.000
_cell.angle_alpha   90.00
_cell.angle_beta   90.00
_cell.angle_gamma   90.00
#
_symmetry.space_group_name_H-M   'P 1'
#
loop_
_entity.id
_entity.type
_entity.pdbx_description
1 polymer ?
#
loop_
_entity_poly.entity_id
_entity_poly.type
_entity_poly.pdbx_seq_one_letter_code
_entity_poly.pdbx_strand_id
1 'polypeptide(L)'
;MFFVPLSRMGLTPILILILGVICSQNLASAQESTRPFPRAWDSCSSSNSACPQNFYCSDDRCECRDAIYKRKDHDLRSCQTIVSGSCEYDEECVKNSFCNTITRTCTCRPGSLPTPMGECRFDVGVPCNFESIERECNLYEGLYCIEGRCACADSSLVYELGAGCRAQVGALCGKILLSWEGFSQYNNGVDRFIRERPVKCGRGLRCPLDEGDFSEKGICVENTP
;
A
#
# COMPACT_ATOMS: atom_id res chain seq x y z
N MET A 1 30.89 39.67 1.11
CA MET A 1 29.67 40.30 1.67
C MET A 1 28.73 40.56 0.51
N PHE A 2 27.66 39.78 0.39
CA PHE A 2 26.65 39.96 -0.64
C PHE A 2 25.35 40.44 0.04
N PHE A 3 24.91 41.63 -0.35
CA PHE A 3 23.62 42.20 0.03
C PHE A 3 22.54 41.63 -0.90
N VAL A 4 21.49 41.02 -0.32
CA VAL A 4 20.28 40.62 -1.04
C VAL A 4 19.17 41.62 -0.70
N PRO A 5 18.45 42.20 -1.69
CA PRO A 5 17.46 43.24 -1.44
C PRO A 5 16.14 42.69 -0.89
N LEU A 6 15.62 43.43 0.08
CA LEU A 6 14.33 43.26 0.75
C LEU A 6 13.20 43.70 -0.21
N SER A 7 12.41 42.75 -0.72
CA SER A 7 11.25 43.05 -1.56
C SER A 7 9.96 43.14 -0.73
N ARG A 8 9.25 44.25 -0.96
CA ARG A 8 8.06 44.73 -0.26
C ARG A 8 6.86 43.78 -0.37
N MET A 9 6.22 43.52 0.77
CA MET A 9 4.90 42.91 0.89
C MET A 9 3.82 43.93 0.49
N GLY A 10 3.09 43.65 -0.59
CA GLY A 10 1.86 44.36 -0.96
C GLY A 10 0.65 43.70 -0.30
N LEU A 11 0.04 44.41 0.65
CA LEU A 11 -1.27 44.09 1.23
C LEU A 11 -2.35 44.32 0.18
N THR A 12 -3.08 43.29 -0.21
CA THR A 12 -4.35 43.41 -0.94
C THR A 12 -5.54 43.30 0.03
N PRO A 13 -6.57 44.15 -0.13
CA PRO A 13 -7.71 44.21 0.77
C PRO A 13 -8.69 43.06 0.55
N ILE A 14 -9.18 42.58 1.69
CA ILE A 14 -10.27 41.63 1.88
C ILE A 14 -11.57 42.23 1.34
N LEU A 15 -12.22 41.56 0.38
CA LEU A 15 -13.60 41.84 -0.03
C LEU A 15 -14.49 40.70 0.46
N ILE A 16 -15.23 40.99 1.53
CA ILE A 16 -16.32 40.18 2.08
C ILE A 16 -17.53 40.36 1.15
N LEU A 17 -18.08 39.27 0.62
CA LEU A 17 -19.37 39.32 -0.09
C LEU A 17 -20.22 38.06 0.14
N ILE A 18 -21.21 38.28 1.02
CA ILE A 18 -22.63 37.92 0.93
C ILE A 18 -23.03 36.43 0.95
N LEU A 19 -23.58 36.11 2.13
CA LEU A 19 -24.65 35.17 2.46
C LEU A 19 -25.70 34.96 1.34
N GLY A 20 -25.75 33.74 0.81
CA GLY A 20 -26.88 33.18 0.10
C GLY A 20 -27.20 31.79 0.64
N VAL A 21 -28.02 31.74 1.68
CA VAL A 21 -28.55 30.48 2.26
C VAL A 21 -29.62 29.96 1.31
N ILE A 22 -29.26 28.98 0.47
CA ILE A 22 -30.22 28.20 -0.32
C ILE A 22 -30.33 26.83 0.33
N CYS A 23 -31.47 26.59 0.96
CA CYS A 23 -31.82 25.36 1.64
C CYS A 23 -32.22 24.31 0.58
N SER A 24 -31.24 23.56 0.06
CA SER A 24 -31.49 22.43 -0.84
C SER A 24 -31.90 21.21 -0.03
N GLN A 25 -33.18 20.83 -0.14
CA GLN A 25 -33.70 19.58 0.38
C GLN A 25 -33.12 18.42 -0.44
N ASN A 26 -32.07 17.79 0.08
CA ASN A 26 -31.53 16.55 -0.50
C ASN A 26 -32.49 15.40 -0.18
N LEU A 27 -33.35 15.08 -1.15
CA LEU A 27 -34.09 13.83 -1.20
C LEU A 27 -33.07 12.70 -1.36
N ALA A 28 -32.69 12.07 -0.25
CA ALA A 28 -31.76 10.95 -0.22
C ALA A 28 -32.42 9.74 -0.91
N SER A 29 -32.19 9.62 -2.22
CA SER A 29 -32.44 8.40 -2.98
C SER A 29 -31.55 7.31 -2.39
N ALA A 30 -32.17 6.29 -1.80
CA ALA A 30 -31.50 5.07 -1.39
C ALA A 30 -30.96 4.38 -2.65
N GLN A 31 -29.74 4.74 -3.05
CA GLN A 31 -29.00 3.98 -4.04
C GLN A 31 -28.67 2.63 -3.42
N GLU A 32 -29.50 1.65 -3.75
CA GLU A 32 -29.27 0.24 -3.53
C GLU A 32 -27.86 -0.08 -4.04
N SER A 33 -26.94 -0.31 -3.09
CA SER A 33 -25.53 -0.56 -3.34
C SER A 33 -25.43 -1.77 -4.25
N THR A 34 -25.34 -1.50 -5.55
CA THR A 34 -25.14 -2.50 -6.58
C THR A 34 -23.71 -2.97 -6.40
N ARG A 35 -23.48 -3.86 -5.43
CA ARG A 35 -22.21 -4.55 -5.28
C ARG A 35 -21.91 -5.12 -6.67
N PRO A 36 -20.78 -4.76 -7.29
CA PRO A 36 -20.47 -5.21 -8.64
C PRO A 36 -20.60 -6.73 -8.63
N PHE A 37 -21.54 -7.26 -9.42
CA PHE A 37 -21.75 -8.69 -9.54
C PHE A 37 -20.38 -9.35 -9.75
N PRO A 38 -20.02 -10.38 -8.96
CA PRO A 38 -18.74 -11.05 -9.13
C PRO A 38 -18.60 -11.44 -10.59
N ARG A 39 -17.45 -11.07 -11.19
CA ARG A 39 -17.20 -11.34 -12.61
C ARG A 39 -17.36 -12.85 -12.81
N ALA A 40 -18.09 -13.26 -13.85
CA ALA A 40 -18.52 -14.65 -14.05
C ALA A 40 -17.41 -15.73 -14.01
N TRP A 41 -16.13 -15.36 -14.12
CA TRP A 41 -14.97 -16.26 -14.02
C TRP A 41 -14.48 -16.51 -12.58
N ASP A 42 -14.87 -15.65 -11.64
CA ASP A 42 -14.51 -15.70 -10.22
C ASP A 42 -15.48 -16.57 -9.43
N SER A 43 -16.70 -16.73 -9.92
CA SER A 43 -17.75 -17.54 -9.28
C SER A 43 -17.79 -18.97 -9.84
N CYS A 44 -18.03 -19.93 -8.97
CA CYS A 44 -18.40 -21.30 -9.34
C CYS A 44 -19.66 -21.74 -8.60
N SER A 45 -20.27 -22.83 -9.07
CA SER A 45 -21.47 -23.45 -8.53
C SER A 45 -21.28 -24.94 -8.60
N SER A 46 -21.78 -25.66 -7.61
CA SER A 46 -21.71 -27.12 -7.52
C SER A 46 -22.35 -27.83 -8.73
N SER A 47 -23.23 -27.16 -9.47
CA SER A 47 -24.09 -27.78 -10.48
C SER A 47 -23.67 -27.61 -11.94
N ASN A 48 -22.85 -26.62 -12.34
CA ASN A 48 -22.49 -26.50 -13.78
C ASN A 48 -21.39 -25.52 -14.20
N SER A 49 -20.87 -24.65 -13.33
CA SER A 49 -19.82 -23.70 -13.72
C SER A 49 -18.45 -24.21 -13.28
N ALA A 50 -17.70 -24.77 -14.22
CA ALA A 50 -16.31 -25.15 -13.99
C ALA A 50 -15.43 -23.90 -13.91
N CYS A 51 -14.59 -23.83 -12.88
CA CYS A 51 -13.54 -22.83 -12.83
C CYS A 51 -12.57 -23.00 -14.02
N PRO A 52 -11.90 -21.91 -14.46
CA PRO A 52 -10.88 -22.00 -15.50
C PRO A 52 -9.76 -22.99 -15.14
N GLN A 53 -8.95 -23.36 -16.14
CA GLN A 53 -7.78 -24.21 -15.91
C GLN A 53 -6.84 -23.57 -14.88
N ASN A 54 -6.25 -24.38 -13.98
CA ASN A 54 -5.44 -23.98 -12.82
C ASN A 54 -6.19 -23.41 -11.61
N PHE A 55 -7.53 -23.33 -11.69
CA PHE A 55 -8.38 -22.99 -10.55
C PHE A 55 -9.12 -24.22 -10.02
N TYR A 56 -9.61 -24.12 -8.79
CA TYR A 56 -10.56 -25.04 -8.18
C TYR A 56 -11.70 -24.27 -7.51
N CYS A 57 -12.85 -24.90 -7.36
CA CYS A 57 -14.02 -24.26 -6.74
C CYS A 57 -13.95 -24.43 -5.22
N SER A 58 -13.99 -23.33 -4.46
CA SER A 58 -14.05 -23.26 -3.00
C SER A 58 -15.08 -22.21 -2.59
N ASP A 59 -16.11 -22.59 -1.82
CA ASP A 59 -17.15 -21.68 -1.33
C ASP A 59 -17.76 -20.76 -2.40
N ASP A 60 -18.19 -21.37 -3.52
CA ASP A 60 -18.73 -20.68 -4.71
C ASP A 60 -17.77 -19.69 -5.39
N ARG A 61 -16.46 -19.77 -5.08
CA ARG A 61 -15.39 -18.97 -5.70
C ARG A 61 -14.31 -19.83 -6.34
N CYS A 62 -13.73 -19.33 -7.43
CA CYS A 62 -12.63 -19.98 -8.10
C CYS A 62 -11.30 -19.56 -7.48
N GLU A 63 -10.65 -20.45 -6.75
CA GLU A 63 -9.38 -20.22 -6.08
C GLU A 63 -8.21 -20.88 -6.83
N CYS A 64 -7.00 -20.38 -6.64
CA CYS A 64 -5.80 -20.96 -7.25
C CYS A 64 -5.48 -22.32 -6.63
N ARG A 65 -5.30 -23.37 -7.46
CA ARG A 65 -5.00 -24.73 -6.97
C ARG A 65 -3.81 -24.82 -6.02
N ASP A 66 -2.83 -23.96 -6.21
CA ASP A 66 -1.66 -23.83 -5.37
C ASP A 66 -1.67 -22.46 -4.69
N ALA A 67 -2.59 -22.26 -3.73
CA ALA A 67 -2.76 -20.97 -3.05
C ALA A 67 -1.58 -20.59 -2.12
N ILE A 68 -0.64 -21.51 -1.89
CA ILE A 68 0.57 -21.26 -1.10
C ILE A 68 1.57 -20.47 -1.93
N TYR A 69 1.80 -20.87 -3.18
CA TYR A 69 2.79 -20.26 -4.06
C TYR A 69 2.19 -19.42 -5.19
N LYS A 70 0.86 -19.39 -5.33
CA LYS A 70 0.18 -18.62 -6.38
C LYS A 70 -0.87 -17.69 -5.81
N ARG A 71 -1.01 -16.54 -6.45
CA ARG A 71 -2.00 -15.52 -6.16
C ARG A 71 -2.86 -15.27 -7.39
N LYS A 72 -4.12 -14.94 -7.13
CA LYS A 72 -5.09 -14.62 -8.17
C LYS A 72 -4.84 -13.21 -8.69
N ASP A 73 -4.60 -13.09 -9.99
CA ASP A 73 -4.55 -11.82 -10.69
C ASP A 73 -5.91 -11.57 -11.37
N HIS A 74 -6.64 -10.56 -10.89
CA HIS A 74 -7.98 -10.27 -11.39
C HIS A 74 -8.00 -9.59 -12.77
N ASP A 75 -6.91 -8.97 -13.17
CA ASP A 75 -6.78 -8.28 -14.44
C ASP A 75 -6.42 -9.29 -15.54
N LEU A 76 -5.48 -10.19 -15.26
CA LEU A 76 -5.06 -11.27 -16.17
C LEU A 76 -5.98 -12.49 -16.14
N ARG A 77 -6.87 -12.59 -15.14
CA ARG A 77 -7.75 -13.75 -14.90
C ARG A 77 -6.96 -15.07 -14.80
N SER A 78 -5.80 -15.02 -14.16
CA SER A 78 -4.88 -16.14 -14.02
C SER A 78 -4.33 -16.25 -12.60
N CYS A 79 -3.71 -17.40 -12.29
CA CYS A 79 -2.97 -17.62 -11.06
C CYS A 79 -1.48 -17.38 -11.30
N GLN A 80 -0.96 -16.32 -10.71
CA GLN A 80 0.42 -15.87 -10.83
C GLN A 80 1.27 -16.38 -9.66
N THR A 81 2.45 -16.91 -9.95
CA THR A 81 3.44 -17.40 -8.99
C THR A 81 4.08 -16.23 -8.23
N ILE A 82 4.10 -16.33 -6.90
CA ILE A 82 4.69 -15.33 -6.02
C ILE A 82 6.21 -15.32 -6.11
N VAL A 83 6.82 -14.24 -5.60
CA VAL A 83 8.28 -14.14 -5.45
C VAL A 83 8.82 -15.33 -4.66
N SER A 84 9.97 -15.85 -5.10
CA SER A 84 10.60 -17.09 -4.61
C SER A 84 9.90 -18.39 -5.00
N GLY A 85 8.72 -18.34 -5.62
CA GLY A 85 8.08 -19.51 -6.25
C GLY A 85 8.79 -19.92 -7.54
N SER A 86 8.66 -21.20 -7.91
CA SER A 86 9.26 -21.75 -9.13
C SER A 86 8.53 -21.30 -10.39
N CYS A 87 9.29 -20.99 -11.45
CA CYS A 87 8.76 -20.51 -12.72
C CYS A 87 9.55 -21.07 -13.91
N GLU A 88 8.89 -21.09 -15.06
CA GLU A 88 9.53 -21.34 -16.35
C GLU A 88 9.58 -20.07 -17.22
N TYR A 89 8.54 -19.24 -17.13
CA TYR A 89 8.38 -18.03 -17.94
C TYR A 89 8.07 -16.79 -17.09
N ASP A 90 8.37 -15.60 -17.62
CA ASP A 90 8.13 -14.32 -16.94
C ASP A 90 6.64 -14.08 -16.67
N GLU A 91 5.77 -14.54 -17.56
CA GLU A 91 4.31 -14.34 -17.52
C GLU A 91 3.62 -15.17 -16.43
N GLU A 92 4.34 -16.12 -15.84
CA GLU A 92 3.89 -16.92 -14.71
C GLU A 92 4.11 -16.20 -13.38
N CYS A 93 4.92 -15.15 -13.35
CA CYS A 93 5.26 -14.47 -12.11
C CYS A 93 4.35 -13.25 -11.86
N VAL A 94 4.11 -12.94 -10.58
CA VAL A 94 3.32 -11.77 -10.16
C VAL A 94 3.79 -10.46 -10.81
N LYS A 95 2.90 -9.47 -10.90
CA LYS A 95 3.23 -8.15 -11.45
C LYS A 95 4.50 -7.56 -10.83
N ASN A 96 5.30 -6.88 -11.66
CA ASN A 96 6.60 -6.29 -11.31
C ASN A 96 7.68 -7.31 -10.91
N SER A 97 7.53 -8.56 -11.35
CA SER A 97 8.56 -9.60 -11.20
C SER A 97 8.94 -10.20 -12.56
N PHE A 98 9.95 -11.06 -12.56
CA PHE A 98 10.44 -11.81 -13.71
C PHE A 98 10.95 -13.19 -13.25
N CYS A 99 11.01 -14.15 -14.17
CA CYS A 99 11.54 -15.47 -13.89
C CYS A 99 13.07 -15.46 -14.02
N ASN A 100 13.78 -15.62 -12.90
CA ASN A 100 15.23 -15.72 -12.94
C ASN A 100 15.62 -17.09 -13.52
N THR A 101 16.18 -17.11 -14.73
CA THR A 101 16.49 -18.34 -15.47
C THR A 101 17.58 -19.20 -14.83
N ILE A 102 18.41 -18.62 -13.97
CA ILE A 102 19.49 -19.34 -13.26
C ILE A 102 18.90 -20.09 -12.07
N THR A 103 18.08 -19.40 -11.25
CA THR A 103 17.49 -20.01 -10.04
C THR A 103 16.16 -20.70 -10.31
N ARG A 104 15.55 -20.45 -11.48
CA ARG A 104 14.18 -20.84 -11.85
C ARG A 104 13.14 -20.39 -10.82
N THR A 105 13.30 -19.16 -10.31
CA THR A 105 12.39 -18.57 -9.32
C THR A 105 11.97 -17.15 -9.69
N CYS A 106 10.73 -16.79 -9.38
CA CYS A 106 10.23 -15.44 -9.57
C CYS A 106 10.98 -14.46 -8.66
N THR A 107 11.47 -13.36 -9.24
CA THR A 107 12.26 -12.32 -8.56
C THR A 107 11.70 -10.94 -8.90
N CYS A 108 11.66 -10.01 -7.95
CA CYS A 108 11.21 -8.64 -8.23
C CYS A 108 12.13 -7.94 -9.23
N ARG A 109 11.53 -7.15 -10.13
CA ARG A 109 12.27 -6.29 -11.05
C ARG A 109 13.00 -5.19 -10.26
N PRO A 110 14.10 -4.64 -10.81
CA PRO A 110 14.78 -3.50 -10.20
C PRO A 110 13.82 -2.34 -9.90
N GLY A 111 13.94 -1.74 -8.71
CA GLY A 111 13.01 -0.72 -8.21
C GLY A 111 11.73 -1.30 -7.59
N SER A 112 11.65 -2.61 -7.35
CA SER A 112 10.57 -3.22 -6.58
C SER A 112 11.13 -4.11 -5.47
N LEU A 113 10.41 -4.16 -4.35
CA LEU A 113 10.71 -4.98 -3.18
C LEU A 113 9.63 -6.04 -2.97
N PRO A 114 10.01 -7.24 -2.48
CA PRO A 114 9.05 -8.28 -2.14
C PRO A 114 8.19 -7.86 -0.93
N THR A 115 6.92 -8.26 -0.93
CA THR A 115 6.03 -8.15 0.23
C THR A 115 6.01 -9.48 1.00
N PRO A 116 5.55 -9.50 2.26
CA PRO A 116 5.31 -10.75 3.00
C PRO A 116 4.30 -11.67 2.31
N MET A 117 3.43 -11.13 1.44
CA MET A 117 2.46 -11.90 0.66
C MET A 117 3.06 -12.48 -0.64
N GLY A 118 4.34 -12.21 -0.91
CA GLY A 118 5.07 -12.66 -2.08
C GLY A 118 4.79 -11.85 -3.35
N GLU A 119 4.29 -10.62 -3.23
CA GLU A 119 4.10 -9.70 -4.35
C GLU A 119 5.32 -8.78 -4.52
N CYS A 120 5.44 -8.10 -5.66
CA CYS A 120 6.43 -7.05 -5.85
C CYS A 120 5.77 -5.67 -5.87
N ARG A 121 6.16 -4.81 -4.92
CA ARG A 121 5.68 -3.43 -4.81
C ARG A 121 6.85 -2.46 -4.99
N PHE A 122 6.57 -1.25 -5.43
CA PHE A 122 7.60 -0.27 -5.77
C PHE A 122 8.43 0.17 -4.57
N ASP A 123 9.72 0.34 -4.84
CA ASP A 123 10.75 0.80 -3.92
C ASP A 123 10.90 2.33 -3.96
N VAL A 124 11.74 2.89 -3.09
CA VAL A 124 11.99 4.33 -2.98
C VAL A 124 12.36 4.97 -4.33
N GLY A 125 11.82 6.17 -4.58
CA GLY A 125 12.08 6.97 -5.76
C GLY A 125 11.30 6.57 -7.01
N VAL A 126 10.68 5.39 -7.05
CA VAL A 126 9.87 4.94 -8.20
C VAL A 126 8.58 5.77 -8.29
N PRO A 127 8.18 6.20 -9.51
CA PRO A 127 6.93 6.94 -9.70
C PRO A 127 5.72 6.14 -9.27
N CYS A 128 4.74 6.83 -8.68
CA CYS A 128 3.49 6.22 -8.24
C CYS A 128 2.31 7.18 -8.47
N ASN A 129 1.10 6.61 -8.54
CA ASN A 129 -0.15 7.35 -8.68
C ASN A 129 -0.87 7.49 -7.32
N PHE A 130 -1.33 8.71 -7.01
CA PHE A 130 -2.09 9.03 -5.80
C PHE A 130 -3.49 8.38 -5.76
N GLU A 131 -4.04 7.97 -6.91
CA GLU A 131 -5.32 7.26 -6.93
C GLU A 131 -5.19 5.80 -6.48
N SER A 132 -3.97 5.25 -6.51
CA SER A 132 -3.63 3.86 -6.23
C SER A 132 -2.57 3.73 -5.12
N ILE A 133 -2.53 4.68 -4.18
CA ILE A 133 -1.50 4.78 -3.10
C ILE A 133 -1.21 3.44 -2.45
N GLU A 134 -2.25 2.66 -2.13
CA GLU A 134 -2.09 1.41 -1.38
C GLU A 134 -1.63 0.22 -2.24
N ARG A 135 -1.66 0.36 -3.56
CA ARG A 135 -1.38 -0.73 -4.50
C ARG A 135 -0.03 -0.59 -5.18
N GLU A 136 0.67 0.51 -5.04
CA GLU A 136 1.90 0.73 -5.80
C GLU A 136 3.16 0.63 -4.94
N CYS A 137 3.29 1.49 -3.92
CA CYS A 137 4.46 1.48 -3.04
C CYS A 137 4.41 0.34 -2.02
N ASN A 138 5.58 -0.15 -1.59
CA ASN A 138 5.67 -1.22 -0.60
C ASN A 138 5.38 -0.72 0.83
N LEU A 139 4.10 -0.71 1.21
CA LEU A 139 3.66 -0.31 2.55
C LEU A 139 4.25 -1.16 3.68
N TYR A 140 4.57 -2.44 3.42
CA TYR A 140 5.17 -3.34 4.43
C TYR A 140 6.61 -2.96 4.77
N GLU A 141 7.24 -2.15 3.92
CA GLU A 141 8.57 -1.60 4.11
C GLU A 141 8.52 -0.09 4.38
N GLY A 142 7.36 0.43 4.82
CA GLY A 142 7.21 1.82 5.26
C GLY A 142 7.25 2.86 4.12
N LEU A 143 6.98 2.45 2.88
CA LEU A 143 6.99 3.34 1.70
C LEU A 143 5.59 3.81 1.32
N TYR A 144 5.45 5.09 0.97
CA TYR A 144 4.21 5.77 0.56
C TYR A 144 4.41 6.58 -0.70
N CYS A 145 3.32 6.79 -1.43
CA CYS A 145 3.32 7.70 -2.57
C CYS A 145 3.25 9.15 -2.07
N ILE A 146 4.40 9.83 -2.04
CA ILE A 146 4.55 11.23 -1.62
C ILE A 146 5.07 11.99 -2.83
N GLU A 147 4.38 13.05 -3.23
CA GLU A 147 4.76 13.87 -4.40
C GLU A 147 4.94 13.05 -5.70
N GLY A 148 4.14 12.00 -5.88
CA GLY A 148 4.15 11.13 -7.06
C GLY A 148 5.32 10.15 -7.11
N ARG A 149 6.04 9.96 -5.99
CA ARG A 149 7.12 8.97 -5.86
C ARG A 149 7.00 8.19 -4.56
N CYS A 150 7.46 6.95 -4.56
CA CYS A 150 7.56 6.18 -3.33
C CYS A 150 8.66 6.77 -2.43
N ALA A 151 8.31 7.14 -1.20
CA ALA A 151 9.21 7.71 -0.20
C ALA A 151 8.86 7.18 1.18
N CYS A 152 9.72 7.39 2.17
CA CYS A 152 9.43 6.95 3.53
C CYS A 152 8.21 7.65 4.11
N ALA A 153 7.40 6.88 4.84
CA ALA A 153 6.19 7.33 5.51
C ALA A 153 6.43 8.41 6.58
N ASP A 154 7.66 8.67 6.97
CA ASP A 154 7.98 9.75 7.88
C ASP A 154 9.43 10.17 7.64
N SER A 155 9.74 11.45 7.80
CA SER A 155 11.09 11.98 7.63
C SER A 155 12.09 11.49 8.67
N SER A 156 11.61 10.94 9.79
CA SER A 156 12.44 10.30 10.82
C SER A 156 12.89 8.89 10.45
N LEU A 157 12.30 8.29 9.41
CA LEU A 157 12.71 6.98 8.92
C LEU A 157 13.88 7.12 7.96
N VAL A 158 14.83 6.19 8.05
CA VAL A 158 15.97 6.11 7.15
C VAL A 158 15.74 4.94 6.19
N TYR A 159 15.93 5.20 4.91
CA TYR A 159 15.87 4.15 3.90
C TYR A 159 17.14 3.30 3.90
N GLU A 160 16.97 1.98 4.05
CA GLU A 160 18.01 0.98 3.90
C GLU A 160 17.82 0.22 2.57
N LEU A 161 18.87 0.17 1.74
CA LEU A 161 18.80 -0.48 0.42
C LEU A 161 18.37 -1.94 0.53
N GLY A 162 17.26 -2.29 -0.15
CA GLY A 162 16.70 -3.64 -0.13
C GLY A 162 15.92 -4.01 1.13
N ALA A 163 15.93 -3.15 2.16
CA ALA A 163 15.16 -3.33 3.38
C ALA A 163 14.07 -2.26 3.53
N GLY A 164 14.08 -1.18 2.75
CA GLY A 164 13.08 -0.12 2.84
C GLY A 164 13.26 0.80 4.04
N CYS A 165 12.19 1.43 4.50
CA CYS A 165 12.26 2.47 5.53
C CYS A 165 12.31 1.87 6.94
N ARG A 166 13.26 2.36 7.73
CA ARG A 166 13.60 1.84 9.05
C ARG A 166 13.71 2.94 10.09
N ALA A 167 13.15 2.70 11.26
CA ALA A 167 13.30 3.55 12.42
C ALA A 167 14.69 3.35 13.05
N GLN A 168 15.36 4.46 13.36
CA GLN A 168 16.67 4.49 14.02
C GLN A 168 16.52 4.34 15.54
N VAL A 169 17.64 4.21 16.26
CA VAL A 169 17.65 4.18 17.74
C VAL A 169 16.90 5.38 18.30
N GLY A 170 15.97 5.15 19.22
CA GLY A 170 15.17 6.20 19.84
C GLY A 170 13.96 6.67 19.02
N ALA A 171 13.80 6.22 17.77
CA ALA A 171 12.63 6.52 16.96
C ALA A 171 11.45 5.58 17.25
N LEU A 172 10.23 6.02 16.92
CA LEU A 172 9.02 5.23 17.12
C LEU A 172 8.96 4.02 16.17
N CYS A 173 8.46 2.90 16.68
CA CYS A 173 8.23 1.68 15.94
C CYS A 173 6.86 1.07 16.28
N GLY A 174 6.46 0.04 15.53
CA GLY A 174 5.12 -0.56 15.65
C GLY A 174 4.12 0.17 14.77
N LYS A 175 2.87 0.30 15.22
CA LYS A 175 1.84 1.00 14.45
C LYS A 175 1.85 2.50 14.75
N ILE A 176 2.31 3.27 13.77
CA ILE A 176 2.29 4.72 13.86
C ILE A 176 1.11 5.30 13.08
N LEU A 177 0.62 6.44 13.58
CA LEU A 177 -0.28 7.30 12.84
C LEU A 177 0.56 8.34 12.13
N LEU A 178 0.39 8.47 10.82
CA LEU A 178 1.10 9.47 10.04
C LEU A 178 0.54 10.85 10.40
N SER A 179 1.43 11.78 10.72
CA SER A 179 1.07 13.13 11.17
C SER A 179 0.19 13.89 10.16
N TRP A 180 0.32 13.59 8.87
CA TRP A 180 -0.47 14.20 7.80
C TRP A 180 -1.84 13.57 7.54
N GLU A 181 -2.10 12.33 7.97
CA GLU A 181 -3.43 11.69 7.81
C GLU A 181 -4.50 12.38 8.68
N GLY A 182 -4.10 13.26 9.61
CA GLY A 182 -4.98 14.01 10.50
C GLY A 182 -5.75 15.19 9.88
N PHE A 183 -5.49 15.61 8.63
CA PHE A 183 -5.98 16.91 8.14
C PHE A 183 -6.74 16.94 6.79
N SER A 184 -7.33 15.82 6.32
CA SER A 184 -8.23 15.91 5.15
C SER A 184 -9.60 16.51 5.53
N GLN A 185 -9.73 17.84 5.51
CA GLN A 185 -10.99 18.56 5.80
C GLN A 185 -12.12 18.31 4.78
N TYR A 186 -11.91 17.45 3.77
CA TYR A 186 -12.74 17.45 2.56
C TYR A 186 -13.97 16.54 2.57
N ASN A 187 -14.19 15.71 3.60
CA ASN A 187 -15.37 14.84 3.63
C ASN A 187 -16.21 15.11 4.87
N ASN A 188 -17.47 15.49 4.61
CA ASN A 188 -18.54 15.82 5.56
C ASN A 188 -18.79 14.74 6.63
N GLY A 189 -17.94 14.66 7.66
CA GLY A 189 -18.23 13.93 8.90
C GLY A 189 -18.34 12.41 8.78
N VAL A 190 -17.88 11.79 7.69
CA VAL A 190 -17.80 10.33 7.59
C VAL A 190 -16.55 9.87 8.35
N ASP A 191 -16.72 8.91 9.27
CA ASP A 191 -15.66 8.33 10.10
C ASP A 191 -14.37 8.14 9.29
N ARG A 192 -13.33 8.88 9.68
CA ARG A 192 -12.02 8.70 9.07
C ARG A 192 -11.47 7.35 9.53
N PHE A 193 -11.31 6.45 8.58
CA PHE A 193 -10.60 5.20 8.80
C PHE A 193 -9.12 5.53 8.99
N ILE A 194 -8.72 5.76 10.24
CA ILE A 194 -7.32 5.93 10.62
C ILE A 194 -6.65 4.58 10.35
N ARG A 195 -5.82 4.50 9.32
CA ARG A 195 -5.05 3.30 9.02
C ARG A 195 -3.71 3.39 9.70
N GLU A 196 -3.59 2.64 10.77
CA GLU A 196 -2.32 2.45 11.45
C GLU A 196 -1.30 1.77 10.53
N ARG A 197 -0.04 2.22 10.57
CA ARG A 197 0.99 1.80 9.61
C ARG A 197 2.18 1.14 10.32
N PRO A 198 2.64 -0.03 9.85
CA PRO A 198 3.74 -0.73 10.50
C PRO A 198 5.08 -0.04 10.20
N VAL A 199 5.87 0.19 11.25
CA VAL A 199 7.25 0.68 11.17
C VAL A 199 8.18 -0.32 11.84
N LYS A 200 9.19 -0.74 11.08
CA LYS A 200 10.22 -1.69 11.52
C LYS A 200 11.46 -0.91 11.97
N CYS A 201 12.16 -1.44 12.97
CA CYS A 201 13.46 -0.92 13.38
C CYS A 201 14.57 -1.33 12.40
N GLY A 202 15.61 -0.51 12.32
CA GLY A 202 16.81 -0.80 11.53
C GLY A 202 17.57 -2.05 11.99
N ARG A 203 18.54 -2.50 11.20
CA ARG A 203 19.33 -3.69 11.53
C ARG A 203 20.00 -3.57 12.90
N GLY A 204 19.91 -4.62 13.72
CA GLY A 204 20.49 -4.67 15.06
C GLY A 204 19.66 -4.00 16.15
N LEU A 205 18.51 -3.43 15.79
CA LEU A 205 17.55 -2.84 16.71
C LEU A 205 16.32 -3.72 16.85
N ARG A 206 15.67 -3.64 18.01
CA ARG A 206 14.36 -4.26 18.24
C ARG A 206 13.33 -3.22 18.63
N CYS A 207 12.09 -3.48 18.23
CA CYS A 207 10.94 -2.83 18.83
C CYS A 207 10.54 -3.65 20.06
N PRO A 208 10.51 -3.09 21.29
CA PRO A 208 10.18 -3.82 22.51
C PRO A 208 8.67 -4.07 22.65
N LEU A 209 7.99 -4.35 21.54
CA LEU A 209 6.63 -4.83 21.47
C LEU A 209 6.68 -6.33 21.19
N ASP A 210 5.76 -7.11 21.74
CA ASP A 210 5.69 -8.53 21.41
C ASP A 210 5.44 -8.70 19.89
N GLU A 211 6.13 -9.64 19.24
CA GLU A 211 5.91 -9.94 17.84
C GLU A 211 4.44 -10.35 17.63
N GLY A 212 3.67 -9.49 16.96
CA GLY A 212 2.23 -9.69 16.77
C GLY A 212 1.34 -8.71 17.52
N ASP A 213 1.85 -8.02 18.55
CA ASP A 213 1.13 -6.93 19.22
C ASP A 213 1.45 -5.59 18.56
N PHE A 214 0.86 -5.44 17.38
CA PHE A 214 0.96 -4.20 16.62
C PHE A 214 -0.02 -3.13 17.13
N SER A 215 -0.71 -3.32 18.25
CA SER A 215 -1.66 -2.32 18.80
C SER A 215 -0.93 -1.14 19.48
N GLU A 216 0.31 -1.38 19.89
CA GLU A 216 1.07 -0.49 20.72
C GLU A 216 2.17 0.25 19.93
N LYS A 217 2.59 1.40 20.47
CA LYS A 217 3.72 2.18 19.95
C LYS A 217 4.95 1.85 20.77
N GLY A 218 6.03 1.46 20.10
CA GLY A 218 7.31 1.18 20.72
C GLY A 218 8.36 2.23 20.37
N ILE A 219 9.56 2.07 20.92
CA ILE A 219 10.76 2.83 20.55
C ILE A 219 11.84 1.83 20.17
N CYS A 220 12.52 2.05 19.05
CA CYS A 220 13.63 1.18 18.65
C CYS A 220 14.79 1.30 19.64
N VAL A 221 15.18 0.16 20.21
CA VAL A 221 16.30 0.04 21.15
C VAL A 221 17.35 -0.91 20.59
N GLU A 222 18.61 -0.74 21.01
CA GLU A 222 19.68 -1.67 20.66
C GLU A 222 19.38 -3.07 21.22
N ASN A 223 19.73 -4.10 20.45
CA ASN A 223 19.73 -5.47 20.96
C ASN A 223 20.89 -5.64 21.95
N THR A 224 20.62 -5.38 23.23
CA THR A 224 21.52 -5.80 24.30
C THR A 224 21.42 -7.33 24.46
N PRO A 225 22.53 -8.07 24.32
CA PRO A 225 22.58 -9.52 24.50
C PRO A 225 22.31 -9.96 25.93
#